data_AF-A0A2E4R027-F1
#
_entry.id   AF-A0A2E4R027-F1
#
_cell.length_a   1.000
_cell.length_b   1.000
_cell.length_c   1.000
_cell.angle_alpha   90.00
_cell.angle_beta   90.00
_cell.angle_gamma   90.00
#
_symmetry.space_group_name_H-M   'P 1'
#
loop_
_entity.id
_entity.type
_entity.pdbx_description
1 polymer ?
#
loop_
_entity_poly.entity_id
_entity_poly.type
_entity_poly.pdbx_seq_one_letter_code
_entity_poly.pdbx_strand_id
1 'polypeptide(L)'
;MPDVTIVYWRDIPAQVIVGKGRRGCKQQLSERFEQAIDRAAMKGGLAGTDDYLAEWRKSAPEARDGNAEEIVLAEAQALEEQYDKTRLKALIDNDGWA
;
A
#
# COMPACT_ATOMS: atom_id res chain seq x y z
N MET A 1 9.37 -5.73 -19.53
CA MET A 1 9.41 -5.44 -18.08
C MET A 1 8.23 -4.56 -17.74
N PRO A 2 7.20 -5.07 -17.04
CA PRO A 2 6.20 -4.19 -16.47
C PRO A 2 6.79 -3.35 -15.33
N ASP A 3 6.25 -2.14 -15.16
CA ASP A 3 6.55 -1.30 -13.99
C ASP A 3 5.71 -1.76 -12.79
N VAL A 4 6.33 -1.94 -11.64
CA VAL A 4 5.67 -2.14 -10.34
C VAL A 4 5.46 -0.79 -9.67
N THR A 5 4.29 -0.57 -9.09
CA THR A 5 3.96 0.63 -8.34
C THR A 5 3.14 0.23 -7.13
N ILE A 6 3.56 0.67 -5.94
CA ILE A 6 2.83 0.43 -4.70
C ILE A 6 2.06 1.70 -4.34
N VAL A 7 0.79 1.53 -4.01
CA VAL A 7 -0.08 2.59 -3.50
C VAL A 7 0.01 2.56 -1.97
N TYR A 8 0.24 3.73 -1.38
CA TYR A 8 0.29 3.92 0.06
C TYR A 8 -0.72 4.98 0.48
N TRP A 9 -1.22 4.85 1.69
CA TRP A 9 -1.67 5.98 2.47
C TRP A 9 -0.58 6.31 3.48
N ARG A 10 0.01 7.51 3.40
CA ARG A 10 1.28 7.82 4.09
C ARG A 10 2.31 6.72 3.86
N ASP A 11 2.76 6.01 4.89
CA ASP A 11 3.74 4.91 4.80
C ASP A 11 3.13 3.51 4.95
N ILE A 12 1.79 3.39 5.01
CA ILE A 12 1.08 2.11 5.05
C ILE A 12 0.68 1.71 3.62
N PRO A 13 1.17 0.57 3.09
CA PRO A 13 0.82 0.14 1.74
C PRO A 13 -0.62 -0.40 1.70
N ALA A 14 -1.30 -0.23 0.58
CA ALA A 14 -2.68 -0.68 0.38
C ALA A 14 -2.85 -1.57 -0.86
N GLN A 15 -2.08 -1.32 -1.91
CA GLN A 15 -2.24 -2.02 -3.18
C GLN A 15 -0.93 -2.06 -3.97
N VAL A 16 -0.69 -3.17 -4.65
CA VAL A 16 0.33 -3.30 -5.70
C VAL A 16 -0.31 -3.20 -7.07
N ILE A 17 0.32 -2.46 -7.99
CA ILE A 17 -0.06 -2.32 -9.39
C ILE A 17 1.15 -2.70 -10.25
N VAL A 18 0.95 -3.58 -11.23
CA VAL A 18 2.00 -3.99 -12.17
C VAL A 18 1.54 -3.72 -13.60
N GLY A 19 2.29 -2.90 -14.33
CA GLY A 19 1.94 -2.44 -15.67
C GLY A 19 0.98 -1.24 -15.67
N LYS A 20 0.45 -0.88 -16.86
CA LYS A 20 -0.34 0.35 -17.07
C LYS A 20 -1.63 0.08 -17.84
N GLY A 21 -2.62 0.95 -17.62
CA GLY A 21 -3.90 0.94 -18.31
C GLY A 21 -4.72 -0.31 -18.04
N ARG A 22 -5.59 -0.67 -19.00
CA ARG A 22 -6.53 -1.82 -18.90
C ARG A 22 -5.86 -3.20 -18.80
N ARG A 23 -4.55 -3.30 -19.07
CA ARG A 23 -3.78 -4.55 -19.02
C ARG A 23 -2.90 -4.65 -17.76
N GLY A 24 -2.98 -3.67 -16.86
CA GLY A 24 -2.24 -3.72 -15.61
C GLY A 24 -2.88 -4.69 -14.63
N CYS A 25 -2.05 -5.47 -13.95
CA CYS A 25 -2.47 -6.34 -12.85
C CYS A 25 -2.50 -5.52 -11.56
N LYS A 26 -3.46 -5.80 -10.68
CA LYS A 26 -3.60 -5.10 -9.40
C LYS A 26 -3.94 -6.08 -8.30
N GLN A 27 -3.29 -5.95 -7.15
CA GLN A 27 -3.57 -6.75 -5.96
C GLN A 27 -3.73 -5.81 -4.77
N GLN A 28 -4.93 -5.77 -4.20
CA GLN A 28 -5.13 -5.14 -2.90
C GLN A 28 -4.52 -6.03 -1.81
N LEU A 29 -3.90 -5.39 -0.82
CA LEU A 29 -3.44 -6.10 0.37
C LEU A 29 -4.63 -6.47 1.25
N SER A 30 -4.40 -7.35 2.22
CA SER A 30 -5.42 -7.81 3.14
C SER A 30 -6.02 -6.67 3.96
N GLU A 31 -7.24 -6.90 4.45
CA GLU A 31 -8.04 -5.93 5.20
C GLU A 31 -7.31 -5.32 6.41
N ARG A 32 -6.31 -6.01 6.98
CA ARG A 32 -5.52 -5.50 8.09
C ARG A 32 -4.74 -4.21 7.75
N PHE A 33 -4.39 -4.00 6.48
CA PHE A 33 -3.76 -2.76 6.02
C PHE A 33 -4.77 -1.62 5.96
N GLU A 34 -5.97 -1.87 5.43
CA GLU A 34 -7.07 -0.89 5.44
C GLU A 34 -7.43 -0.49 6.88
N GLN A 35 -7.59 -1.47 7.77
CA GLN A 35 -7.82 -1.20 9.19
C GLN A 35 -6.68 -0.42 9.85
N ALA A 36 -5.42 -0.62 9.41
CA ALA A 36 -4.28 0.14 9.92
C ALA A 36 -4.33 1.60 9.44
N ILE A 37 -4.65 1.82 8.17
CA ILE A 37 -4.86 3.14 7.59
C ILE A 37 -5.97 3.89 8.34
N ASP A 38 -7.12 3.26 8.53
CA ASP A 38 -8.25 3.88 9.21
C ASP A 38 -7.93 4.21 10.67
N ARG A 39 -7.23 3.31 11.39
CA ARG A 39 -6.81 3.57 12.77
C ARG A 39 -5.79 4.71 12.85
N ALA A 40 -4.82 4.75 11.94
CA ALA A 40 -3.84 5.83 11.86
C ALA A 40 -4.51 7.18 11.53
N ALA A 41 -5.43 7.20 10.57
CA ALA A 41 -6.19 8.39 10.22
C ALA A 41 -7.09 8.89 11.35
N MET A 42 -7.80 7.97 12.03
CA MET A 42 -8.60 8.32 13.20
C MET A 42 -7.74 8.90 14.33
N LYS A 43 -6.58 8.29 14.61
CA LYS A 43 -5.65 8.76 15.64
C LYS A 43 -5.11 10.16 15.32
N GLY A 44 -4.72 10.38 14.07
CA GLY A 44 -4.24 11.68 13.56
C GLY A 44 -5.33 12.73 13.33
N GLY A 45 -6.62 12.41 13.60
CA GLY A 45 -7.73 13.35 13.42
C GLY A 45 -8.11 13.63 11.96
N LEU A 46 -7.72 12.76 11.03
CA LEU A 46 -7.92 12.92 9.58
C LEU A 46 -9.14 12.14 9.08
N ALA A 47 -9.72 11.27 9.90
CA ALA A 47 -10.86 10.45 9.49
C ALA A 47 -12.04 11.30 9.00
N GLY A 48 -12.53 11.01 7.79
CA GLY A 48 -13.66 11.72 7.19
C GLY A 48 -13.37 13.14 6.73
N THR A 49 -12.09 13.52 6.63
CA THR A 49 -11.65 14.83 6.12
C THR A 49 -11.07 14.73 4.72
N ASP A 50 -11.00 15.84 3.99
CA ASP A 50 -10.31 15.90 2.70
C ASP A 50 -8.82 15.54 2.82
N ASP A 51 -8.21 15.82 3.98
CA ASP A 51 -6.81 15.51 4.27
C ASP A 51 -6.56 14.00 4.25
N TYR A 52 -7.53 13.15 4.61
CA TYR A 52 -7.39 11.69 4.45
C TYR A 52 -7.13 11.30 3.00
N LEU A 53 -7.86 11.92 2.06
CA LEU A 53 -7.72 11.63 0.63
C LEU A 53 -6.43 12.24 0.05
N ALA A 54 -5.95 13.34 0.63
CA ALA A 54 -4.73 14.02 0.19
C ALA A 54 -3.44 13.22 0.46
N GLU A 55 -3.46 12.31 1.44
CA GLU A 55 -2.29 11.56 1.90
C GLU A 55 -2.02 10.27 1.10
N TRP A 56 -2.86 9.98 0.11
CA TRP A 56 -2.63 8.87 -0.81
C TRP A 56 -1.50 9.18 -1.80
N ARG A 57 -0.51 8.29 -1.84
CA ARG A 57 0.64 8.42 -2.75
C ARG A 57 0.95 7.10 -3.47
N LYS A 58 1.66 7.21 -4.59
CA LYS A 58 2.23 6.08 -5.32
C LYS A 58 3.74 6.11 -5.21
N SER A 59 4.37 4.94 -5.10
CA SER A 59 5.82 4.84 -5.23
C SER A 59 6.27 5.29 -6.62
N ALA A 60 7.57 5.58 -6.75
CA ALA A 60 8.18 5.61 -8.07
C ALA A 60 7.97 4.24 -8.76
N PRO A 61 7.65 4.22 -10.07
CA PRO A 61 7.55 2.96 -10.81
C PRO A 61 8.91 2.28 -10.89
N GLU A 62 8.96 0.98 -10.59
CA GLU A 62 10.17 0.18 -10.68
C GLU A 62 10.01 -0.93 -11.72
N ALA A 63 10.89 -0.98 -12.71
CA ALA A 63 10.84 -2.00 -13.74
C ALA A 63 11.24 -3.37 -13.18
N ARG A 64 10.42 -4.40 -13.43
CA ARG A 64 10.71 -5.79 -13.05
C ARG A 64 10.61 -6.72 -14.25
N ASP A 65 11.46 -7.75 -14.26
CA ASP A 65 11.41 -8.82 -15.25
C ASP A 65 10.38 -9.87 -14.87
N GLY A 66 9.69 -10.43 -15.86
CA GLY A 66 8.74 -11.52 -15.68
C GLY A 66 7.28 -11.19 -16.02
N ASN A 67 6.40 -12.09 -15.59
CA ASN A 67 4.95 -12.01 -15.81
C ASN A 67 4.30 -11.05 -14.79
N ALA A 68 3.44 -10.14 -15.27
CA ALA A 68 2.79 -9.14 -14.41
C ALA A 68 1.90 -9.74 -13.32
N GLU A 69 1.23 -10.87 -13.59
CA GLU A 69 0.37 -11.56 -12.62
C GLU A 69 1.19 -12.24 -11.52
N GLU A 70 2.31 -12.86 -11.89
CA GLU A 70 3.22 -13.48 -10.91
C GLU A 70 3.89 -12.41 -10.04
N ILE A 71 4.36 -11.32 -10.67
CA ILE A 71 4.99 -10.19 -9.96
C ILE A 71 4.00 -9.55 -8.99
N VAL A 72 2.75 -9.26 -9.41
CA VAL A 72 1.80 -8.56 -8.52
C VAL A 72 1.47 -9.38 -7.27
N LEU A 73 1.38 -10.70 -7.40
CA LEU A 73 1.11 -11.61 -6.29
C LEU A 73 2.33 -11.73 -5.38
N ALA A 74 3.53 -11.90 -5.95
CA ALA A 74 4.76 -12.01 -5.18
C ALA A 74 5.06 -10.72 -4.38
N GLU A 75 4.90 -9.55 -5.00
CA GLU A 75 5.09 -8.26 -4.34
C GLU A 75 4.05 -8.01 -3.24
N ALA A 76 2.78 -8.37 -3.49
CA ALA A 76 1.75 -8.27 -2.47
C ALA A 76 2.06 -9.19 -1.28
N GLN A 77 2.46 -10.44 -1.52
CA GLN A 77 2.86 -11.38 -0.48
C GLN A 77 4.10 -10.87 0.30
N ALA A 78 5.09 -10.31 -0.38
CA ALA A 78 6.27 -9.75 0.26
C ALA A 78 5.90 -8.58 1.19
N LEU A 79 4.97 -7.70 0.79
CA LEU A 79 4.45 -6.63 1.64
C LEU A 79 3.67 -7.19 2.83
N GLU A 80 2.85 -8.24 2.63
CA GLU A 80 2.15 -8.92 3.71
C GLU A 80 3.14 -9.44 4.77
N GLU A 81 4.19 -10.13 4.35
CA GLU A 81 5.19 -10.68 5.27
C GLU A 81 6.02 -9.59 5.95
N GLN A 82 6.40 -8.54 5.21
CA GLN A 82 7.24 -7.45 5.70
C GLN A 82 6.52 -6.52 6.69
N TYR A 83 5.22 -6.28 6.49
CA TYR A 83 4.40 -5.44 7.36
C TYR A 83 3.61 -6.31 8.31
N ASP A 84 4.31 -6.96 9.24
CA ASP A 84 3.68 -7.77 10.28
C ASP A 84 2.81 -6.92 11.24
N LYS A 85 2.18 -7.60 12.21
CA LYS A 85 1.34 -6.94 13.22
C LYS A 85 2.10 -5.88 14.02
N THR A 86 3.38 -6.11 14.31
CA THR A 86 4.21 -5.21 15.11
C THR A 86 4.51 -3.93 14.34
N ARG A 87 4.92 -4.07 13.08
CA ARG A 87 5.23 -2.93 12.20
C ARG A 87 4.00 -2.10 11.89
N LEU A 88 2.86 -2.73 11.57
CA LEU A 88 1.61 -2.00 11.36
C LEU A 88 1.18 -1.25 12.62
N LYS A 89 1.34 -1.86 13.80
CA LYS A 89 1.06 -1.17 15.06
C LYS A 89 1.95 0.07 15.25
N ALA A 90 3.25 -0.03 14.96
CA ALA A 90 4.17 1.10 15.05
C ALA A 90 3.76 2.25 14.13
N LEU A 91 3.36 1.94 12.89
CA LEU A 91 2.85 2.93 11.94
C LEU A 91 1.54 3.57 12.46
N ILE A 92 0.59 2.77 12.95
CA ILE A 92 -0.64 3.29 13.57
C ILE A 92 -0.30 4.22 14.75
N ASP A 93 0.66 3.82 15.58
CA ASP A 93 1.05 4.59 16.75
C ASP A 93 1.69 5.94 16.39
N ASN A 94 2.26 6.05 15.18
CA ASN A 94 2.86 7.25 14.60
C ASN A 94 2.01 7.88 13.49
N ASP A 95 0.68 7.77 13.58
CA ASP A 95 -0.29 8.37 12.65
C ASP A 95 -0.07 8.01 11.16
N GLY A 96 0.56 6.87 10.89
CA GLY A 96 0.81 6.33 9.55
C GLY A 96 2.19 6.66 8.97
N TRP A 97 3.08 7.26 9.75
CA TRP A 97 4.45 7.61 9.33
C TRP A 97 5.49 6.59 9.84
N ALA A 98 6.50 6.28 9.02
CA ALA A 98 7.60 5.37 9.36
C ALA A 98 8.80 6.07 10.02
#